data_AF-A0A9W4B549-F1
#
_entry.id   AF-A0A9W4B549-F1
#
_cell.length_a   1.000
_cell.length_b   1.000
_cell.length_c   1.000
_cell.angle_alpha   90.00
_cell.angle_beta   90.00
_cell.angle_gamma   90.00
#
_symmetry.space_group_name_H-M   'P 1'
#
loop_
_entity.id
_entity.type
_entity.pdbx_description
1 polymer ?
#
loop_
_entity_poly.entity_id
_entity_poly.type
_entity_poly.pdbx_seq_one_letter_code
_entity_poly.pdbx_strand_id
1 'polypeptide(L)' 'MPAKSDPAELGDVEPLADSTARQARRVVAAYANDADECRIFLSMLGIGPSKLEA' A
#
# COMPACT_ATOMS: atom_id res chain seq x y z
N MET A 1 -29.49 -7.49 2.25
CA MET A 1 -28.42 -6.47 2.28
C MET A 1 -27.19 -7.14 2.89
N PRO A 2 -26.01 -7.15 2.26
CA PRO A 2 -24.82 -7.69 2.91
C PRO A 2 -24.51 -6.79 4.10
N ALA A 3 -24.36 -7.38 5.28
CA ALA A 3 -23.93 -6.68 6.48
C ALA A 3 -22.57 -6.01 6.16
N LYS A 4 -22.43 -4.73 6.50
CA LYS A 4 -21.11 -4.10 6.56
C LYS A 4 -20.29 -4.92 7.56
N SER A 5 -19.21 -5.55 7.11
CA SER A 5 -18.30 -6.28 7.99
C SER A 5 -17.94 -5.40 9.17
N ASP A 6 -18.11 -5.93 10.37
CA ASP A 6 -17.82 -5.17 11.58
C ASP A 6 -16.30 -4.94 11.63
N PRO A 7 -15.79 -3.72 11.85
CA PRO A 7 -14.35 -3.49 11.91
C PRO A 7 -13.66 -4.33 13.00
N ALA A 8 -14.42 -4.84 13.99
CA ALA A 8 -13.92 -5.81 14.97
C ALA A 8 -13.59 -7.19 14.36
N GLU A 9 -14.16 -7.56 13.21
CA GLU A 9 -13.86 -8.81 12.50
C GLU A 9 -12.52 -8.78 11.75
N LEU A 10 -11.94 -7.60 11.51
CA LEU A 10 -10.67 -7.46 10.79
C LEU A 10 -9.43 -7.81 11.64
N GLY A 11 -9.62 -8.08 12.93
CA GLY A 11 -8.53 -8.44 13.85
C GLY A 11 -7.48 -7.34 14.01
N ASP A 12 -6.44 -7.63 14.80
CA ASP A 12 -5.25 -6.78 14.88
C ASP A 12 -4.48 -6.91 13.56
N VAL A 13 -4.70 -5.97 12.65
CA VAL A 13 -4.02 -5.97 11.35
C VAL A 13 -2.54 -5.69 11.55
N GLU A 14 -1.71 -6.66 11.17
CA GLU A 14 -0.26 -6.52 11.32
C GLU A 14 0.25 -5.36 10.45
N PRO A 15 1.12 -4.48 10.99
CA PRO A 15 1.71 -3.40 10.21
C PRO A 15 2.44 -3.91 8.97
N LEU A 16 2.40 -3.14 7.89
CA LEU A 16 3.08 -3.49 6.65
C LEU A 16 4.60 -3.63 6.88
N ALA A 17 5.13 -4.83 6.65
CA ALA A 17 6.57 -5.06 6.70
C ALA A 17 7.32 -4.33 5.56
N ASP A 18 8.56 -3.88 5.82
CA ASP A 18 9.40 -3.16 4.85
C ASP A 18 9.62 -3.95 3.55
N SER A 19 9.74 -5.28 3.64
CA SER A 19 9.87 -6.17 2.49
C SER A 19 8.64 -6.13 1.59
N THR A 20 7.45 -6.13 2.17
CA THR A 20 6.17 -6.01 1.47
C THR A 20 6.02 -4.62 0.85
N ALA A 21 6.39 -3.56 1.59
CA ALA A 21 6.39 -2.19 1.04
C ALA A 21 7.31 -2.06 -0.18
N ARG A 22 8.48 -2.71 -0.16
CA ARG A 22 9.42 -2.72 -1.29
C ARG A 22 8.88 -3.49 -2.50
N GLN A 23 8.19 -4.61 -2.28
CA GLN A 23 7.56 -5.37 -3.35
C GLN A 23 6.40 -4.58 -3.97
N ALA A 24 5.53 -4.01 -3.15
CA ALA A 24 4.44 -3.15 -3.60
C ALA A 24 4.95 -1.97 -4.43
N ARG A 25 6.04 -1.31 -4.03
CA ARG A 25 6.70 -0.26 -4.83
C ARG A 25 7.13 -0.74 -6.22
N ARG A 26 7.70 -1.95 -6.33
CA ARG A 26 8.10 -2.52 -7.61
C ARG A 26 6.91 -2.84 -8.50
N VAL A 27 5.86 -3.42 -7.92
CA VAL A 27 4.63 -3.76 -8.64
C VAL A 27 3.94 -2.49 -9.13
N VAL A 28 3.67 -1.54 -8.24
CA VAL A 28 3.02 -0.28 -8.60
C VAL A 28 3.82 0.47 -9.67
N ALA A 29 5.15 0.57 -9.55
CA ALA A 29 5.98 1.22 -10.56
C ALA A 29 5.97 0.52 -11.92
N ALA A 30 5.73 -0.80 -11.97
CA ALA A 30 5.65 -1.56 -13.21
C ALA A 30 4.30 -1.41 -13.93
N TYR A 31 3.23 -1.11 -13.19
CA TYR A 31 1.86 -1.08 -13.72
C TYR A 31 1.23 0.31 -13.78
N ALA A 32 1.74 1.29 -13.03
CA ALA A 32 1.26 2.66 -13.10
C ALA A 32 1.63 3.30 -14.45
N ASN A 33 0.70 4.07 -14.99
CA ASN A 33 0.85 4.79 -16.24
C ASN A 33 1.82 5.97 -16.12
N ASP A 34 1.89 6.59 -14.94
CA ASP A 34 2.77 7.72 -14.65
C ASP A 34 3.13 7.84 -13.15
N ALA A 35 3.97 8.83 -12.85
CA ALA A 35 4.49 9.06 -11.51
C ALA A 35 3.42 9.53 -10.51
N ASP A 36 2.39 10.24 -10.96
CA ASP A 36 1.31 10.70 -10.09
C ASP A 36 0.39 9.55 -9.70
N GLU A 37 0.05 8.69 -10.66
CA GLU A 37 -0.71 7.47 -10.38
C GLU A 37 0.04 6.53 -9.42
N CYS A 38 1.36 6.38 -9.60
CA CYS A 38 2.21 5.59 -8.70
C CYS A 38 2.15 6.10 -7.25
N ARG A 39 2.21 7.43 -7.06
CA ARG A 39 2.10 8.05 -5.72
C ARG A 39 0.74 7.80 -5.08
N ILE A 40 -0.34 7.89 -5.87
CA ILE A 40 -1.71 7.65 -5.40
C ILE A 40 -1.85 6.20 -4.91
N PHE A 41 -1.43 5.23 -5.72
CA PHE A 41 -1.53 3.81 -5.35
C PHE A 41 -0.69 3.47 -4.12
N LEU A 42 0.52 4.00 -4.02
CA LEU A 42 1.34 3.82 -2.81
C LEU A 42 0.70 4.45 -1.58
N SER A 43 0.08 5.62 -1.72
CA SER A 43 -0.62 6.29 -0.62
C SER A 43 -1.85 5.51 -0.15
N MET A 44 -2.61 4.90 -1.08
CA MET A 44 -3.74 4.01 -0.76
C MET A 44 -3.30 2.77 0.02
N LEU A 45 -2.10 2.27 -0.24
CA LEU A 45 -1.48 1.16 0.48
C LEU A 45 -0.85 1.59 1.83
N GLY A 46 -0.88 2.88 2.18
CA GLY A 46 -0.20 3.41 3.36
C GLY A 46 1.32 3.45 3.23
N ILE A 47 1.86 3.31 2.01
CA ILE A 47 3.29 3.29 1.74
C ILE A 47 3.77 4.71 1.46
N GLY A 48 4.49 5.29 2.43
CA GLY A 48 5.14 6.58 2.28
C GLY A 48 6.26 6.58 1.21
N PRO A 49 6.75 7.78 0.83
CA PRO A 49 7.84 7.91 -0.14
C PRO A 49 9.04 7.07 0.28
N SER A 50 9.67 6.40 -0.68
CA SER A 50 10.91 5.69 -0.43
C SER A 50 11.93 6.68 0.13
N LYS A 51 12.50 6.42 1.32
CA LYS A 51 13.73 7.09 1.71
C LYS A 51 14.74 6.82 0.59
N LEU A 52 15.14 7.89 -0.10
CA LEU A 52 16.35 7.88 -0.91
C LEU A 52 17.50 7.78 0.09
N GLU A 53 17.84 6.56 0.51
CA GLU A 53 19.16 6.33 1.08
C GLU A 53 20.12 6.33 -0.12
N ALA A 54 20.97 7.36 -0.15
CA ALA A 54 21.98 7.62 -1.18
C ALA A 54 23.10 6.58 -1.16
#